data_AF-A0A935WWJ3-F1
#
_entry.id   AF-A0A935WWJ3-F1
#
_cell.length_a   1.000
_cell.length_b   1.000
_cell.length_c   1.000
_cell.angle_alpha   90.00
_cell.angle_beta   90.00
_cell.angle_gamma   90.00
#
_symmetry.space_group_name_H-M   'P 1'
#
loop_
_entity.id
_entity.type
_entity.pdbx_description
1 polymer ?
#
loop_
_entity_poly.entity_id
_entity_poly.type
_entity_poly.pdbx_seq_one_letter_code
_entity_poly.pdbx_strand_id
1 'polypeptide(L)'
;MTATERIPDEHSLRRSSSWYPAEWVPHQACWMAWPHHPDWGDDLLSAKREIVALARAVSDWDVDADVDRGEVEGSSGNVPSRGERVRLLVMNEEAAADARRHLKDTPVDVVIMPYGDIWLRDTLPLFVFAQGTGEELKLKAACFGFNGWGGKYFYEEDGTLATRVAALKDIEVVHSSLFFEGGSIDVDGEGSLLTTRSCLLNDNRNPGWSEQGIERELERCLGAEKVIWLDEGLKNDHTDGHVDTLARFVRPGVVVCMTPKTEEDPNCAALRAIERTLRGTKDARGRSLEVITVPSPGAILDRHGTILPASYMNFYVANTAVVVPTYGSPWDEEAVSALRPLFPNRRVVGSSAKAILTGGGAFHCITQQEPKAEAP
;
A
#
# COMPACT_ATOMS: atom_id res chain seq x y z
N MET A 1 56.69 0.15 19.51
CA MET A 1 56.44 -0.91 18.52
C MET A 1 55.03 -1.40 18.75
N THR A 2 54.15 -0.98 17.87
CA THR A 2 52.68 -1.04 17.98
C THR A 2 52.17 -2.42 17.60
N ALA A 3 51.46 -3.06 18.51
CA ALA A 3 50.67 -4.24 18.23
C ALA A 3 49.46 -3.83 17.37
N THR A 4 49.46 -4.24 16.11
CA THR A 4 48.29 -4.19 15.23
C THR A 4 47.28 -5.24 15.69
N GLU A 5 46.32 -4.82 16.51
CA GLU A 5 45.05 -5.53 16.67
C GLU A 5 44.27 -5.40 15.36
N ARG A 6 44.06 -6.53 14.67
CA ARG A 6 43.12 -6.60 13.57
C ARG A 6 41.72 -6.46 14.14
N ILE A 7 41.04 -5.39 13.76
CA ILE A 7 39.60 -5.19 13.96
C ILE A 7 38.88 -6.37 13.27
N PRO A 8 37.97 -7.09 13.94
CA PRO A 8 37.14 -8.07 13.27
C PRO A 8 36.18 -7.36 12.30
N ASP A 9 36.17 -7.82 11.06
CA ASP A 9 35.20 -7.44 10.04
C ASP A 9 33.85 -8.08 10.38
N GLU A 10 33.06 -7.38 11.21
CA GLU A 10 31.79 -7.86 11.77
C GLU A 10 30.60 -7.03 11.24
N HIS A 11 30.48 -6.88 9.92
CA HIS A 11 29.21 -6.49 9.30
C HIS A 11 28.94 -7.22 7.96
N SER A 12 29.28 -8.52 7.90
CA SER A 12 28.46 -9.44 7.10
C SER A 12 27.21 -9.81 7.90
N LEU A 13 26.38 -8.81 8.19
CA LEU A 13 25.00 -9.05 8.61
C LEU A 13 24.41 -9.90 7.50
N ARG A 14 23.99 -11.13 7.84
CA ARG A 14 23.19 -11.95 6.94
C ARG A 14 21.90 -11.17 6.69
N ARG A 15 21.89 -10.30 5.68
CA ARG A 15 20.66 -9.88 5.04
C ARG A 15 19.93 -11.17 4.70
N SER A 16 18.65 -11.25 5.05
CA SER A 16 17.76 -12.22 4.45
C SER A 16 18.04 -12.25 2.94
N SER A 17 17.94 -13.43 2.32
CA SER A 17 18.22 -13.57 0.89
C SER A 17 17.30 -12.70 0.02
N SER A 18 16.19 -12.22 0.58
CA SER A 18 15.28 -11.25 -0.03
C SER A 18 14.75 -10.22 0.98
N TRP A 19 14.43 -9.00 0.55
CA TRP A 19 13.81 -7.96 1.38
C TRP A 19 12.69 -7.22 0.63
N TYR A 20 11.63 -6.83 1.36
CA TYR A 20 10.57 -5.98 0.84
C TYR A 20 11.01 -4.51 0.88
N PRO A 21 11.07 -3.81 -0.26
CA PRO A 21 11.49 -2.42 -0.26
C PRO A 21 10.39 -1.50 0.31
N ALA A 22 10.82 -0.37 0.89
CA ALA A 22 9.91 0.69 1.28
C ALA A 22 9.14 1.26 0.07
N GLU A 23 7.91 1.72 0.28
CA GLU A 23 7.04 2.20 -0.81
C GLU A 23 7.55 3.47 -1.51
N TRP A 24 8.51 4.19 -0.94
CA TRP A 24 9.10 5.37 -1.59
C TRP A 24 10.26 5.05 -2.54
N VAL A 25 10.67 3.78 -2.69
CA VAL A 25 11.67 3.42 -3.71
C VAL A 25 11.10 3.66 -5.11
N PRO A 26 11.94 3.83 -6.15
CA PRO A 26 11.45 3.97 -7.51
C PRO A 26 10.62 2.76 -7.95
N HIS A 27 9.50 3.02 -8.62
CA HIS A 27 8.59 2.02 -9.14
C HIS A 27 8.71 1.86 -10.66
N GLN A 28 8.55 0.63 -11.12
CA GLN A 28 8.37 0.28 -12.52
C GLN A 28 6.90 0.44 -12.94
N ALA A 29 5.97 0.10 -12.04
CA ALA A 29 4.53 0.24 -12.27
C ALA A 29 3.75 0.24 -10.95
N CYS A 30 2.54 0.80 -11.00
CA CYS A 30 1.49 0.61 -10.00
C CYS A 30 0.41 -0.30 -10.59
N TRP A 31 0.05 -1.37 -9.88
CA TRP A 31 -1.08 -2.22 -10.21
C TRP A 31 -2.36 -1.67 -9.58
N MET A 32 -3.45 -1.66 -10.35
CA MET A 32 -4.81 -1.29 -9.95
C MET A 32 -5.80 -2.26 -10.59
N ALA A 33 -7.04 -2.30 -10.09
CA ALA A 33 -8.12 -3.10 -10.67
C ALA A 33 -9.32 -2.22 -11.02
N TRP A 34 -10.01 -2.56 -12.10
CA TRP A 34 -11.24 -1.87 -12.51
C TRP A 34 -12.44 -2.35 -11.68
N PRO A 35 -13.19 -1.46 -11.01
CA PRO A 35 -14.37 -1.88 -10.25
C PRO A 35 -15.40 -2.54 -11.17
N HIS A 36 -15.87 -3.73 -10.80
CA HIS A 36 -16.84 -4.48 -11.61
C HIS A 36 -17.84 -5.29 -10.78
N HIS A 37 -17.50 -5.62 -9.53
CA HIS A 37 -18.33 -6.50 -8.70
C HIS A 37 -19.70 -5.87 -8.40
N PRO A 38 -20.82 -6.63 -8.42
CA PRO A 38 -22.15 -6.10 -8.14
C PRO A 38 -22.32 -5.48 -6.75
N ASP A 39 -21.50 -5.88 -5.78
CA ASP A 39 -21.57 -5.37 -4.39
C ASP A 39 -21.34 -3.85 -4.29
N TRP A 40 -20.66 -3.26 -5.29
CA TRP A 40 -20.49 -1.82 -5.40
C TRP A 40 -21.81 -1.07 -5.60
N GLY A 41 -22.86 -1.73 -6.11
CA GLY A 41 -24.20 -1.16 -6.26
C GLY A 41 -24.20 0.23 -6.91
N ASP A 42 -24.85 1.19 -6.24
CA ASP A 42 -24.97 2.58 -6.70
C ASP A 42 -23.62 3.34 -6.68
N ASP A 43 -22.63 2.87 -5.92
CA ASP A 43 -21.33 3.50 -5.78
C ASP A 43 -20.36 3.11 -6.91
N LEU A 44 -20.69 2.10 -7.72
CA LEU A 44 -19.81 1.56 -8.78
C LEU A 44 -19.30 2.64 -9.75
N LEU A 45 -20.17 3.52 -10.24
CA LEU A 45 -19.77 4.57 -11.18
C LEU A 45 -18.87 5.63 -10.51
N SER A 46 -19.12 5.92 -9.23
CA SER A 46 -18.31 6.86 -8.45
C SER A 46 -16.94 6.25 -8.14
N ALA A 47 -16.89 4.97 -7.75
CA ALA A 47 -15.64 4.24 -7.54
C ALA A 47 -14.77 4.20 -8.82
N LYS A 48 -15.38 3.96 -9.99
CA LYS A 48 -14.68 4.05 -11.28
C LYS A 48 -14.08 5.43 -11.53
N ARG A 49 -14.78 6.51 -11.20
CA ARG A 49 -14.26 7.89 -11.32
C ARG A 49 -13.09 8.14 -10.36
N GLU A 50 -13.16 7.62 -9.14
CA GLU A 50 -12.08 7.74 -8.16
C GLU A 50 -10.84 6.95 -8.60
N ILE A 51 -11.01 5.75 -9.19
CA ILE A 51 -9.91 4.99 -9.82
C ILE A 51 -9.29 5.76 -10.98
N VAL A 52 -10.10 6.41 -11.84
CA VAL A 52 -9.59 7.25 -12.93
C VAL A 52 -8.75 8.42 -12.39
N ALA A 53 -9.22 9.09 -11.34
CA ALA A 53 -8.50 10.18 -10.71
C ALA A 53 -7.17 9.70 -10.11
N LEU A 54 -7.18 8.55 -9.44
CA LEU A 54 -5.98 7.92 -8.89
C LEU A 54 -4.99 7.54 -10.00
N ALA A 55 -5.44 6.88 -11.06
CA ALA A 55 -4.59 6.49 -12.19
C ALA A 55 -3.91 7.71 -12.86
N ARG A 56 -4.64 8.82 -13.02
CA ARG A 56 -4.08 10.08 -13.53
C ARG A 56 -3.05 10.69 -12.60
N ALA A 57 -3.29 10.65 -11.29
CA ALA A 57 -2.34 11.15 -10.30
C ALA A 57 -1.04 10.33 -10.27
N VAL A 58 -1.16 8.99 -10.33
CA VAL A 58 -0.02 8.06 -10.33
C VAL A 58 0.80 8.13 -11.62
N SER A 59 0.14 8.28 -12.77
CA SER A 59 0.80 8.51 -14.06
C SER A 59 1.28 9.96 -14.24
N ASP A 60 0.98 10.86 -13.29
CA ASP A 60 1.24 12.30 -13.40
C ASP A 60 0.86 12.85 -14.79
N TRP A 61 -0.35 12.46 -15.22
CA TRP A 61 -0.88 12.80 -16.52
C TRP A 61 -1.75 14.05 -16.42
N ASP A 62 -1.31 15.13 -17.08
CA ASP A 62 -2.00 16.42 -17.13
C ASP A 62 -2.42 16.72 -18.57
N VAL A 63 -3.72 16.52 -18.84
CA VAL A 63 -4.31 16.67 -20.17
C VAL A 63 -4.14 18.08 -20.70
N ASP A 64 -4.28 19.11 -19.86
CA ASP A 64 -4.24 20.51 -20.31
C ASP A 64 -2.80 20.95 -20.64
N ALA A 65 -1.83 20.51 -19.84
CA ALA A 65 -0.41 20.78 -20.10
C ALA A 65 0.14 20.04 -21.33
N ASP A 66 -0.42 18.88 -21.67
CA ASP A 66 0.03 18.06 -22.80
C ASP A 66 -0.71 18.39 -24.12
N VAL A 67 -1.93 18.96 -24.08
CA VAL A 67 -2.60 19.57 -25.25
C VAL A 67 -1.82 20.78 -25.78
N ASP A 68 -1.32 21.65 -24.90
CA ASP A 68 -0.53 22.84 -25.27
C ASP A 68 0.82 22.50 -25.92
N ARG A 69 1.31 21.26 -25.78
CA ARG A 69 2.50 20.75 -26.48
C ARG A 69 2.23 20.32 -27.92
N GLY A 70 0.96 20.32 -28.36
CA GLY A 70 0.55 19.88 -29.70
C GLY A 70 0.58 18.35 -29.86
N GLU A 71 0.57 17.59 -28.76
CA GLU A 71 0.82 16.15 -28.75
C GLU A 71 -0.46 15.29 -28.75
N VAL A 72 -1.63 15.92 -28.62
CA VAL A 72 -2.92 15.24 -28.33
C VAL A 72 -3.81 15.03 -29.57
N GLU A 73 -3.48 15.57 -30.75
CA GLU A 73 -4.21 15.23 -31.98
C GLU A 73 -3.46 14.21 -32.83
N GLY A 74 -3.95 12.95 -32.80
CA GLY A 74 -3.61 11.92 -33.80
C GLY A 74 -2.40 11.04 -33.49
N SER A 75 -1.68 11.26 -32.38
CA SER A 75 -0.55 10.41 -31.99
C SER A 75 -1.05 9.13 -31.32
N SER A 76 -1.03 8.01 -32.05
CA SER A 76 -0.89 6.66 -31.47
C SER A 76 0.53 6.46 -30.87
N GLY A 77 1.16 7.56 -30.46
CA GLY A 77 2.56 7.68 -30.08
C GLY A 77 2.69 7.60 -28.57
N ASN A 78 3.58 6.71 -28.15
CA ASN A 78 3.93 6.37 -26.79
C ASN A 78 4.56 7.57 -26.05
N VAL A 79 3.76 8.58 -25.66
CA VAL A 79 4.23 9.68 -24.80
C VAL A 79 4.46 9.11 -23.40
N PRO A 80 5.71 9.13 -22.88
CA PRO A 80 5.98 8.57 -21.57
C PRO A 80 5.27 9.38 -20.49
N SER A 81 4.49 8.69 -19.66
CA SER A 81 4.01 9.18 -18.36
C SER A 81 5.17 9.83 -17.58
N ARG A 82 4.91 10.97 -16.94
CA ARG A 82 5.90 11.62 -16.04
C ARG A 82 6.04 10.83 -14.73
N GLY A 83 4.96 10.16 -14.33
CA GLY A 83 4.92 9.28 -13.18
C GLY A 83 5.30 7.85 -13.53
N GLU A 84 4.73 6.89 -12.82
CA GLU A 84 4.91 5.47 -13.13
C GLU A 84 3.85 4.95 -14.09
N ARG A 85 4.07 3.75 -14.64
CA ARG A 85 3.08 3.06 -15.48
C ARG A 85 1.96 2.53 -14.60
N VAL A 86 0.71 2.67 -15.04
CA VAL A 86 -0.43 2.06 -14.37
C VAL A 86 -0.80 0.78 -15.11
N ARG A 87 -0.76 -0.37 -14.42
CA ARG A 87 -1.28 -1.64 -14.93
C ARG A 87 -2.66 -1.88 -14.34
N LEU A 88 -3.68 -1.84 -15.18
CA LEU A 88 -5.07 -1.96 -14.78
C LEU A 88 -5.58 -3.37 -15.08
N LEU A 89 -5.82 -4.15 -14.04
CA LEU A 89 -6.53 -5.43 -14.15
C LEU A 89 -7.99 -5.17 -14.54
N VAL A 90 -8.47 -5.94 -15.50
CA VAL A 90 -9.89 -5.98 -15.90
C VAL A 90 -10.35 -7.43 -16.03
N MET A 91 -11.57 -7.70 -15.59
CA MET A 91 -12.12 -9.07 -15.52
C MET A 91 -12.19 -9.76 -16.91
N ASN A 92 -12.55 -9.00 -17.94
CA ASN A 92 -12.80 -9.50 -19.29
C ASN A 92 -12.75 -8.35 -20.32
N GLU A 93 -12.98 -8.67 -21.59
CA GLU A 93 -12.99 -7.70 -22.70
C GLU A 93 -14.08 -6.63 -22.57
N GLU A 94 -15.24 -6.94 -21.98
CA GLU A 94 -16.30 -5.95 -21.76
C GLU A 94 -15.86 -4.90 -20.73
N ALA A 95 -15.31 -5.35 -19.60
CA ALA A 95 -14.71 -4.48 -18.60
C ALA A 95 -13.53 -3.69 -19.18
N ALA A 96 -12.73 -4.28 -20.07
CA ALA A 96 -11.65 -3.59 -20.77
C ALA A 96 -12.18 -2.43 -21.63
N ALA A 97 -13.25 -2.66 -22.40
CA ALA A 97 -13.89 -1.62 -23.21
C ALA A 97 -14.45 -0.49 -22.34
N ASP A 98 -15.11 -0.84 -21.22
CA ASP A 98 -15.62 0.13 -20.26
C ASP A 98 -14.51 0.97 -19.62
N ALA A 99 -13.42 0.33 -19.17
CA ALA A 99 -12.26 1.01 -18.60
C ALA A 99 -11.62 1.97 -19.60
N ARG A 100 -11.37 1.52 -20.84
CA ARG A 100 -10.79 2.35 -21.91
C ARG A 100 -11.63 3.57 -22.23
N ARG A 101 -12.96 3.47 -22.17
CA ARG A 101 -13.87 4.62 -22.37
C ARG A 101 -13.70 5.69 -21.28
N HIS A 102 -13.51 5.28 -20.03
CA HIS A 102 -13.34 6.20 -18.90
C HIS A 102 -11.91 6.76 -18.79
N LEU A 103 -10.91 5.97 -19.22
CA LEU A 103 -9.48 6.30 -19.19
C LEU A 103 -8.94 6.77 -20.55
N LYS A 104 -9.82 7.22 -21.46
CA LYS A 104 -9.46 7.57 -22.85
C LYS A 104 -8.24 8.48 -22.99
N ASP A 105 -8.04 9.37 -22.03
CA ASP A 105 -6.96 10.36 -21.98
C ASP A 105 -6.00 10.02 -20.83
N THR A 106 -5.75 8.75 -20.52
CA THR A 106 -4.88 8.35 -19.42
C THR A 106 -4.10 7.10 -19.81
N PRO A 107 -2.75 7.13 -19.79
CA PRO A 107 -1.93 6.01 -20.25
C PRO A 107 -1.97 4.86 -19.24
N VAL A 108 -2.82 3.87 -19.52
CA VAL A 108 -2.95 2.65 -18.71
C VAL A 108 -2.68 1.40 -19.56
N ASP A 109 -1.91 0.49 -18.98
CA ASP A 109 -1.66 -0.85 -19.53
C ASP A 109 -2.78 -1.77 -19.03
N VAL A 110 -3.79 -2.01 -19.88
CA VAL A 110 -4.92 -2.90 -19.53
C VAL A 110 -4.49 -4.35 -19.61
N VAL A 111 -4.66 -5.09 -18.50
CA VAL A 111 -4.35 -6.51 -18.37
C VAL A 111 -5.64 -7.27 -18.10
N ILE A 112 -6.05 -8.11 -19.05
CA ILE A 112 -7.24 -8.95 -18.87
C ILE A 112 -6.86 -10.16 -18.02
N MET A 113 -7.35 -10.19 -16.79
CA MET A 113 -7.13 -11.24 -15.82
C MET A 113 -8.32 -11.27 -14.87
N PRO A 114 -9.02 -12.40 -14.70
CA PRO A 114 -10.09 -12.51 -13.73
C PRO A 114 -9.63 -12.25 -12.28
N TYR A 115 -10.40 -11.48 -11.51
CA TYR A 115 -10.23 -11.23 -10.08
C TYR A 115 -11.60 -11.00 -9.44
N GLY A 116 -11.66 -11.08 -8.11
CA GLY A 116 -12.87 -10.90 -7.34
C GLY A 116 -13.23 -9.43 -7.15
N ASP A 117 -12.42 -8.71 -6.38
CA ASP A 117 -12.62 -7.29 -6.12
C ASP A 117 -11.30 -6.49 -6.18
N ILE A 118 -11.36 -5.17 -6.05
CA ILE A 118 -10.27 -4.26 -6.41
C ILE A 118 -9.12 -4.15 -5.40
N TRP A 119 -9.12 -4.96 -4.33
CA TRP A 119 -8.22 -4.86 -3.19
C TRP A 119 -6.83 -5.47 -3.46
N LEU A 120 -6.17 -4.92 -4.48
CA LEU A 120 -4.92 -5.47 -5.00
C LEU A 120 -3.75 -5.40 -4.03
N ARG A 121 -3.78 -4.49 -3.05
CA ARG A 121 -2.81 -4.46 -1.96
C ARG A 121 -2.77 -5.79 -1.20
N ASP A 122 -3.92 -6.43 -1.07
CA ASP A 122 -4.10 -7.60 -0.22
C ASP A 122 -4.05 -8.91 -1.00
N THR A 123 -4.29 -8.87 -2.32
CA THR A 123 -4.43 -10.06 -3.17
C THR A 123 -3.28 -10.25 -4.18
N LEU A 124 -2.42 -9.24 -4.38
CA LEU A 124 -1.24 -9.33 -5.24
C LEU A 124 0.01 -9.76 -4.48
N PRO A 125 1.07 -10.23 -5.19
CA PRO A 125 2.28 -10.61 -4.49
C PRO A 125 3.00 -9.36 -3.95
N LEU A 126 3.73 -9.53 -2.86
CA LEU A 126 4.70 -8.53 -2.44
C LEU A 126 5.98 -8.71 -3.25
N PHE A 127 6.34 -7.71 -4.06
CA PHE A 127 7.57 -7.74 -4.82
C PHE A 127 8.76 -7.44 -3.92
N VAL A 128 9.69 -8.39 -3.81
CA VAL A 128 10.87 -8.30 -2.94
C VAL A 128 12.14 -8.29 -3.79
N PHE A 129 13.17 -7.61 -3.31
CA PHE A 129 14.49 -7.65 -3.91
C PHE A 129 15.32 -8.79 -3.31
N ALA A 130 16.21 -9.35 -4.11
CA ALA A 130 17.24 -10.28 -3.68
C ALA A 130 18.58 -9.89 -4.29
N GLN A 131 19.68 -10.18 -3.60
CA GLN A 131 21.01 -9.96 -4.17
C GLN A 131 21.26 -10.96 -5.30
N GLY A 132 21.53 -10.44 -6.50
CA GLY A 132 21.99 -11.20 -7.65
C GLY A 132 23.50 -11.45 -7.62
N THR A 133 24.09 -11.71 -8.78
CA THR A 133 25.54 -11.83 -8.89
C THR A 133 26.19 -10.44 -8.94
N GLY A 134 27.18 -10.17 -8.09
CA GLY A 134 27.80 -8.85 -8.00
C GLY A 134 26.86 -7.83 -7.36
N GLU A 135 26.66 -6.68 -8.01
CA GLU A 135 25.81 -5.57 -7.56
C GLU A 135 24.37 -5.63 -8.12
N GLU A 136 24.04 -6.67 -8.89
CA GLU A 136 22.71 -6.83 -9.48
C GLU A 136 21.63 -7.04 -8.41
N LEU A 137 20.53 -6.30 -8.53
CA LEU A 137 19.30 -6.56 -7.77
C LEU A 137 18.35 -7.41 -8.61
N LYS A 138 17.91 -8.54 -8.05
CA LYS A 138 16.89 -9.40 -8.67
C LYS A 138 15.55 -9.16 -8.02
N LEU A 139 14.51 -9.08 -8.86
CA LEU A 139 13.13 -9.03 -8.39
C LEU A 139 12.61 -10.45 -8.16
N LYS A 140 11.92 -10.65 -7.05
CA LYS A 140 11.16 -11.87 -6.71
C LYS A 140 9.75 -11.48 -6.28
N ALA A 141 8.86 -12.47 -6.21
CA ALA A 141 7.51 -12.31 -5.66
C ALA A 141 7.36 -13.13 -4.39
N ALA A 142 6.98 -12.51 -3.28
CA ALA A 142 6.49 -13.20 -2.10
C ALA A 142 4.97 -13.38 -2.22
N CYS A 143 4.54 -14.63 -2.34
CA CYS A 143 3.13 -15.02 -2.45
C CYS A 143 2.67 -15.65 -1.15
N PHE A 144 1.76 -14.97 -0.46
CA PHE A 144 1.10 -15.45 0.74
C PHE A 144 -0.27 -16.08 0.43
N GLY A 145 -0.85 -16.76 1.41
CA GLY A 145 -2.24 -17.19 1.32
C GLY A 145 -3.19 -16.01 1.52
N PHE A 146 -4.30 -15.99 0.79
CA PHE A 146 -5.40 -15.05 1.01
C PHE A 146 -6.67 -15.82 1.36
N ASN A 147 -7.38 -15.40 2.41
CA ASN A 147 -8.61 -16.07 2.88
C ASN A 147 -9.81 -15.13 3.00
N GLY A 148 -9.79 -13.96 2.34
CA GLY A 148 -10.93 -13.04 2.40
C GLY A 148 -11.07 -12.34 3.75
N TRP A 149 -9.95 -11.82 4.29
CA TRP A 149 -9.88 -11.15 5.59
C TRP A 149 -10.49 -11.97 6.73
N GLY A 150 -10.08 -13.22 6.88
CA GLY A 150 -10.59 -14.12 7.91
C GLY A 150 -11.93 -14.77 7.55
N GLY A 151 -12.16 -14.99 6.26
CA GLY A 151 -13.35 -15.64 5.73
C GLY A 151 -14.61 -14.78 5.69
N LYS A 152 -14.44 -13.45 5.69
CA LYS A 152 -15.55 -12.50 5.61
C LYS A 152 -16.02 -12.30 4.17
N TYR A 153 -15.08 -12.29 3.22
CA TYR A 153 -15.36 -12.00 1.81
C TYR A 153 -14.64 -12.99 0.90
N PHE A 154 -15.39 -13.93 0.32
CA PHE A 154 -14.84 -14.91 -0.62
C PHE A 154 -15.30 -14.58 -2.03
N TYR A 155 -14.44 -13.88 -2.75
CA TYR A 155 -14.59 -13.73 -4.18
C TYR A 155 -13.76 -14.80 -4.90
N GLU A 156 -14.31 -15.34 -5.98
CA GLU A 156 -13.57 -16.24 -6.85
C GLU A 156 -12.32 -15.53 -7.37
N GLU A 157 -11.29 -16.28 -7.75
CA GLU A 157 -10.05 -15.77 -8.36
C GLU A 157 -9.06 -15.03 -7.42
N ASP A 158 -9.51 -14.35 -6.36
CA ASP A 158 -8.65 -13.56 -5.46
C ASP A 158 -7.58 -14.41 -4.76
N GLY A 159 -7.96 -15.60 -4.27
CA GLY A 159 -7.04 -16.50 -3.57
C GLY A 159 -5.87 -17.03 -4.42
N THR A 160 -5.91 -16.84 -5.75
CA THR A 160 -4.84 -17.27 -6.67
C THR A 160 -4.19 -16.10 -7.41
N LEU A 161 -4.68 -14.87 -7.21
CA LEU A 161 -4.28 -13.71 -7.99
C LEU A 161 -2.80 -13.39 -7.83
N ALA A 162 -2.26 -13.50 -6.61
CA ALA A 162 -0.84 -13.28 -6.33
C ALA A 162 0.08 -14.13 -7.23
N THR A 163 -0.21 -15.43 -7.32
CA THR A 163 0.60 -16.39 -8.10
C THR A 163 0.44 -16.15 -9.60
N ARG A 164 -0.77 -15.79 -10.07
CA ARG A 164 -1.01 -15.51 -11.50
C ARG A 164 -0.32 -14.24 -11.96
N VAL A 165 -0.30 -13.18 -11.14
CA VAL A 165 0.46 -11.96 -11.45
C VAL A 165 1.97 -12.21 -11.42
N ALA A 166 2.47 -12.98 -10.46
CA ALA A 166 3.88 -13.37 -10.42
C ALA A 166 4.30 -14.14 -11.71
N ALA A 167 3.44 -15.02 -12.22
CA ALA A 167 3.70 -15.79 -13.43
C ALA A 167 3.82 -14.94 -14.71
N LEU A 168 3.32 -13.71 -14.73
CA LEU A 168 3.48 -12.79 -15.87
C LEU A 168 4.93 -12.31 -16.07
N LYS A 169 5.82 -12.52 -15.09
CA LYS A 169 7.12 -11.85 -15.01
C LYS A 169 8.34 -12.75 -15.11
N ASP A 170 8.15 -14.07 -15.11
CA ASP A 170 9.26 -15.03 -15.08
C ASP A 170 10.27 -14.73 -13.95
N ILE A 171 9.75 -14.42 -12.76
CA ILE A 171 10.53 -14.15 -11.54
C ILE A 171 10.37 -15.28 -10.53
N GLU A 172 11.38 -15.47 -9.67
CA GLU A 172 11.32 -16.46 -8.60
C GLU A 172 10.20 -16.11 -7.60
N VAL A 173 9.47 -17.13 -7.17
CA VAL A 173 8.37 -16.99 -6.20
C VAL A 173 8.75 -17.62 -4.87
N VAL A 174 8.63 -16.83 -3.80
CA VAL A 174 8.74 -17.27 -2.42
C VAL A 174 7.33 -17.49 -1.90
N HIS A 175 6.94 -18.75 -1.68
CA HIS A 175 5.64 -19.08 -1.11
C HIS A 175 5.68 -19.09 0.42
N SER A 176 4.59 -18.61 1.03
CA SER A 176 4.29 -18.74 2.46
C SER A 176 2.93 -19.41 2.66
N SER A 177 2.80 -20.19 3.73
CA SER A 177 1.52 -20.74 4.17
C SER A 177 0.74 -19.81 5.10
N LEU A 178 1.31 -18.64 5.44
CA LEU A 178 0.65 -17.63 6.26
C LEU A 178 -0.47 -16.99 5.44
N PHE A 179 -1.67 -16.92 6.03
CA PHE A 179 -2.74 -16.06 5.51
C PHE A 179 -2.42 -14.63 5.87
N PHE A 180 -2.25 -13.79 4.85
CA PHE A 180 -1.61 -12.50 5.00
C PHE A 180 -2.00 -11.57 3.85
N GLU A 181 -2.21 -10.31 4.19
CA GLU A 181 -2.60 -9.25 3.29
C GLU A 181 -1.52 -8.15 3.27
N GLY A 182 -1.16 -7.62 2.10
CA GLY A 182 -0.12 -6.58 2.02
C GLY A 182 -0.45 -5.30 2.81
N GLY A 183 -1.73 -4.97 3.00
CA GLY A 183 -2.17 -3.81 3.79
C GLY A 183 -2.01 -4.02 5.31
N SER A 184 -1.77 -5.26 5.75
CA SER A 184 -1.55 -5.56 7.16
C SER A 184 -0.13 -5.20 7.62
N ILE A 185 0.75 -4.75 6.72
CA ILE A 185 2.13 -4.34 7.04
C ILE A 185 2.52 -2.99 6.44
N ASP A 186 3.58 -2.39 6.98
CA ASP A 186 4.29 -1.28 6.35
C ASP A 186 5.79 -1.35 6.71
N VAL A 187 6.71 -1.05 5.78
CA VAL A 187 8.17 -1.29 5.99
C VAL A 187 9.00 -0.03 5.77
N ASP A 188 10.09 0.09 6.52
CA ASP A 188 11.02 1.23 6.41
C ASP A 188 12.14 1.03 5.37
N GLY A 189 12.24 -0.16 4.78
CA GLY A 189 13.30 -0.53 3.83
C GLY A 189 14.66 -0.79 4.48
N GLU A 190 14.78 -0.71 5.80
CA GLU A 190 15.99 -0.94 6.58
C GLU A 190 15.80 -2.02 7.66
N GLY A 191 14.82 -2.91 7.47
CA GLY A 191 14.59 -4.09 8.31
C GLY A 191 13.51 -3.91 9.37
N SER A 192 12.87 -2.74 9.48
CA SER A 192 11.73 -2.55 10.37
C SER A 192 10.41 -2.76 9.62
N LEU A 193 9.48 -3.46 10.25
CA LEU A 193 8.13 -3.72 9.74
C LEU A 193 7.11 -3.36 10.81
N LEU A 194 6.14 -2.51 10.48
CA LEU A 194 4.96 -2.19 11.27
C LEU A 194 3.84 -3.18 10.94
N THR A 195 3.08 -3.59 11.95
CA THR A 195 1.88 -4.44 11.81
C THR A 195 0.98 -4.26 13.04
N THR A 196 -0.17 -4.95 13.09
CA THR A 196 -1.06 -4.99 14.24
C THR A 196 -1.26 -6.40 14.77
N ARG A 197 -1.42 -6.52 16.09
CA ARG A 197 -1.81 -7.77 16.74
C ARG A 197 -3.24 -8.17 16.38
N SER A 198 -4.16 -7.20 16.33
CA SER A 198 -5.57 -7.45 16.00
C SER A 198 -5.78 -8.10 14.64
N CYS A 199 -4.84 -7.91 13.70
CA CYS A 199 -4.87 -8.52 12.37
C CYS A 199 -4.05 -9.83 12.31
N LEU A 200 -2.73 -9.77 12.44
CA LEU A 200 -1.89 -10.93 12.14
C LEU A 200 -1.97 -12.04 13.19
N LEU A 201 -2.29 -11.71 14.45
CA LEU A 201 -2.51 -12.69 15.52
C LEU A 201 -3.98 -13.07 15.67
N ASN A 202 -4.85 -12.61 14.78
CA ASN A 202 -6.25 -13.01 14.80
C ASN A 202 -6.36 -14.50 14.45
N ASP A 203 -7.10 -15.25 15.27
CA ASP A 203 -7.37 -16.67 15.06
C ASP A 203 -8.05 -16.95 13.71
N ASN A 204 -8.76 -15.96 13.13
CA ASN A 204 -9.37 -16.08 11.82
C ASN A 204 -8.37 -16.03 10.65
N ARG A 205 -7.13 -15.57 10.89
CA ARG A 205 -6.04 -15.59 9.90
C ARG A 205 -5.25 -16.87 10.01
N ASN A 206 -4.55 -17.03 11.13
CA ASN A 206 -3.49 -18.02 11.27
C ASN A 206 -3.61 -18.81 12.57
N PRO A 207 -4.67 -19.63 12.74
CA PRO A 207 -4.89 -20.36 13.98
C PRO A 207 -3.68 -21.26 14.30
N GLY A 208 -3.16 -21.11 15.52
CA GLY A 208 -1.99 -21.86 16.01
C GLY A 208 -0.62 -21.26 15.68
N TRP A 209 -0.56 -20.14 14.96
CA TRP A 209 0.69 -19.39 14.79
C TRP A 209 0.97 -18.52 16.02
N SER A 210 2.21 -18.56 16.52
CA SER A 210 2.64 -17.65 17.59
C SER A 210 3.18 -16.34 17.00
N GLU A 211 3.22 -15.28 17.81
CA GLU A 211 3.84 -13.99 17.43
C GLU A 211 5.27 -14.21 16.88
N GLN A 212 6.11 -14.99 17.57
CA GLN A 212 7.46 -15.31 17.09
C GLN A 212 7.48 -16.18 15.83
N GLY A 213 6.44 -16.99 15.61
CA GLY A 213 6.30 -17.78 14.38
C GLY A 213 6.05 -16.89 13.18
N ILE A 214 5.18 -15.89 13.34
CA ILE A 214 4.90 -14.88 12.32
C ILE A 214 6.15 -14.03 12.06
N GLU A 215 6.83 -13.56 13.11
CA GLU A 215 8.08 -12.78 12.96
C GLU A 215 9.13 -13.51 12.12
N ARG A 216 9.37 -14.81 12.38
CA ARG A 216 10.31 -15.62 11.59
C ARG A 216 9.89 -15.77 10.13
N GLU A 217 8.59 -15.86 9.87
CA GLU A 217 8.08 -15.99 8.51
C GLU A 217 8.17 -14.67 7.74
N LEU A 218 7.94 -13.54 8.41
CA LEU A 218 8.14 -12.20 7.86
C LEU A 218 9.64 -11.91 7.62
N GLU A 219 10.53 -12.36 8.51
CA GLU A 219 11.98 -12.31 8.28
C GLU A 219 12.37 -13.11 7.03
N ARG A 220 11.86 -14.34 6.90
CA ARG A 220 12.15 -15.23 5.77
C ARG A 220 11.65 -14.68 4.43
N CYS A 221 10.43 -14.15 4.40
CA CYS A 221 9.78 -13.73 3.16
C CYS A 221 10.12 -12.27 2.78
N LEU A 222 10.23 -11.38 3.76
CA LEU A 222 10.27 -9.93 3.57
C LEU A 222 11.52 -9.27 4.16
N GLY A 223 12.37 -10.00 4.87
CA GLY A 223 13.59 -9.45 5.45
C GLY A 223 13.37 -8.54 6.66
N ALA A 224 12.27 -8.72 7.38
CA ALA A 224 12.02 -8.01 8.63
C ALA A 224 13.01 -8.47 9.72
N GLU A 225 13.91 -7.57 10.13
CA GLU A 225 14.82 -7.76 11.28
C GLU A 225 14.13 -7.40 12.60
N LYS A 226 13.16 -6.48 12.56
CA LYS A 226 12.36 -6.07 13.71
C LYS A 226 10.91 -5.83 13.31
N VAL A 227 10.00 -6.52 14.00
CA VAL A 227 8.56 -6.28 13.89
C VAL A 227 8.12 -5.35 15.01
N ILE A 228 7.37 -4.31 14.64
CA ILE A 228 6.78 -3.32 15.55
C ILE A 228 5.27 -3.56 15.54
N TRP A 229 4.80 -4.08 16.67
CA TRP A 229 3.41 -4.47 16.87
C TRP A 229 2.60 -3.33 17.50
N LEU A 230 1.66 -2.79 16.74
CA LEU A 230 0.52 -2.04 17.28
C LEU A 230 -0.56 -3.02 17.75
N ASP A 231 -1.52 -2.53 18.54
CA ASP A 231 -2.52 -3.42 19.14
C ASP A 231 -3.81 -3.49 18.32
N GLU A 232 -4.60 -2.41 18.33
CA GLU A 232 -5.96 -2.36 17.77
C GLU A 232 -6.06 -1.43 16.55
N GLY A 233 -7.03 -1.73 15.68
CA GLY A 233 -7.36 -0.94 14.48
C GLY A 233 -8.43 0.14 14.67
N LEU A 234 -8.93 0.65 13.54
CA LEU A 234 -10.06 1.58 13.53
C LEU A 234 -11.38 0.85 13.79
N LYS A 235 -12.36 1.57 14.33
CA LYS A 235 -13.72 1.06 14.51
C LYS A 235 -14.33 0.67 13.16
N ASN A 236 -14.98 -0.50 13.14
CA ASN A 236 -15.64 -1.09 11.97
C ASN A 236 -14.69 -1.37 10.78
N ASP A 237 -13.38 -1.42 11.02
CA ASP A 237 -12.43 -1.95 10.04
C ASP A 237 -12.63 -3.45 9.87
N HIS A 238 -13.07 -3.86 8.68
CA HIS A 238 -13.39 -5.23 8.35
C HIS A 238 -12.13 -6.10 8.15
N THR A 239 -10.95 -5.47 8.07
CA THR A 239 -9.67 -6.14 7.90
C THR A 239 -9.06 -6.63 9.22
N ASP A 240 -9.74 -6.39 10.34
CA ASP A 240 -9.27 -6.62 11.71
C ASP A 240 -8.08 -5.73 12.11
N GLY A 241 -7.99 -4.52 11.55
CA GLY A 241 -7.01 -3.51 11.94
C GLY A 241 -5.77 -3.51 11.07
N HIS A 242 -5.91 -3.37 9.75
CA HIS A 242 -4.75 -3.20 8.87
C HIS A 242 -3.94 -1.96 9.25
N VAL A 243 -2.62 -2.11 9.30
CA VAL A 243 -1.71 -1.03 9.73
C VAL A 243 -1.65 0.12 8.74
N ASP A 244 -1.95 -0.15 7.45
CA ASP A 244 -1.97 0.86 6.41
C ASP A 244 -3.07 1.93 6.58
N THR A 245 -4.02 1.70 7.48
CA THR A 245 -5.01 2.70 7.91
C THR A 245 -4.60 3.43 9.19
N LEU A 246 -3.51 3.03 9.84
CA LEU A 246 -3.13 3.49 11.19
C LEU A 246 -1.85 4.30 11.20
N ALA A 247 -0.80 3.77 10.57
CA ALA A 247 0.52 4.36 10.60
C ALA A 247 1.36 3.89 9.40
N ARG A 248 2.13 4.82 8.81
CA ARG A 248 2.98 4.56 7.64
C ARG A 248 4.36 5.14 7.86
N PHE A 249 5.41 4.40 7.53
CA PHE A 249 6.73 4.97 7.34
C PHE A 249 6.72 5.93 6.15
N VAL A 250 7.44 7.04 6.29
CA VAL A 250 7.63 8.03 5.20
C VAL A 250 9.10 8.22 4.82
N ARG A 251 10.00 7.75 5.70
CA ARG A 251 11.44 7.57 5.50
C ARG A 251 11.97 6.71 6.67
N PRO A 252 13.20 6.17 6.60
CA PRO A 252 13.76 5.38 7.68
C PRO A 252 13.74 6.14 9.02
N GLY A 253 13.22 5.49 10.07
CA GLY A 253 13.08 6.05 11.41
C GLY A 253 11.95 7.07 11.60
N VAL A 254 11.13 7.35 10.58
CA VAL A 254 10.04 8.35 10.67
C VAL A 254 8.72 7.76 10.22
N VAL A 255 7.75 7.84 11.12
CA VAL A 255 6.41 7.30 10.95
C VAL A 255 5.38 8.42 11.07
N VAL A 256 4.34 8.34 10.24
CA VAL A 256 3.15 9.18 10.34
C VAL A 256 2.00 8.35 10.88
N CYS A 257 1.21 8.90 11.79
CA CYS A 257 -0.05 8.32 12.23
C CYS A 257 -1.13 9.40 12.40
N MET A 258 -2.39 8.99 12.56
CA MET A 258 -3.47 9.94 12.86
C MET A 258 -3.53 10.27 14.36
N THR A 259 -4.02 11.47 14.69
CA THR A 259 -4.34 11.89 16.05
C THR A 259 -5.75 12.51 16.09
N PRO A 260 -6.57 12.25 17.11
CA PRO A 260 -7.94 12.76 17.16
C PRO A 260 -7.95 14.29 17.30
N LYS A 261 -8.80 14.96 16.51
CA LYS A 261 -8.98 16.42 16.61
C LYS A 261 -10.00 16.84 17.66
N THR A 262 -10.93 15.95 17.99
CA THR A 262 -11.95 16.17 19.03
C THR A 262 -12.06 14.92 19.89
N GLU A 263 -12.62 15.06 21.10
CA GLU A 263 -12.82 13.91 22.01
C GLU A 263 -13.94 12.99 21.52
N GLU A 264 -14.82 13.49 20.67
CA GLU A 264 -15.93 12.74 20.03
C GLU A 264 -15.47 11.88 18.85
N ASP A 265 -14.18 11.92 18.49
CA ASP A 265 -13.63 11.07 17.46
C ASP A 265 -13.88 9.59 17.80
N PRO A 266 -14.53 8.80 16.92
CA PRO A 266 -14.89 7.42 17.21
C PRO A 266 -13.68 6.51 17.48
N ASN A 267 -12.48 6.92 17.06
CA ASN A 267 -11.23 6.19 17.19
C ASN A 267 -10.27 6.85 18.22
N CYS A 268 -10.72 7.84 19.00
CA CYS A 268 -9.88 8.64 19.89
C CYS A 268 -8.94 7.80 20.78
N ALA A 269 -9.46 6.76 21.42
CA ALA A 269 -8.68 5.89 22.31
C ALA A 269 -7.61 5.08 21.55
N ALA A 270 -7.99 4.49 20.40
CA ALA A 270 -7.09 3.69 19.57
C ALA A 270 -5.96 4.55 19.02
N LEU A 271 -6.28 5.71 18.44
CA LEU A 271 -5.28 6.63 17.87
C LEU A 271 -4.27 7.12 18.91
N ARG A 272 -4.73 7.48 20.12
CA ARG A 272 -3.84 7.87 21.22
C ARG A 272 -2.94 6.72 21.69
N ALA A 273 -3.43 5.48 21.65
CA ALA A 273 -2.64 4.31 22.00
C ALA A 273 -1.56 4.03 20.93
N ILE A 274 -1.93 4.07 19.66
CA ILE A 274 -1.01 3.93 18.51
C ILE A 274 0.10 4.97 18.60
N GLU A 275 -0.24 6.25 18.76
CA GLU A 275 0.75 7.33 18.87
C GLU A 275 1.72 7.09 20.04
N ARG A 276 1.22 6.67 21.20
CA ARG A 276 2.05 6.37 22.38
C ARG A 276 3.01 5.21 22.13
N THR A 277 2.53 4.13 21.52
CA THR A 277 3.35 2.95 21.18
C THR A 277 4.46 3.34 20.20
N LEU A 278 4.14 4.08 19.15
CA LEU A 278 5.13 4.54 18.16
C LEU A 278 6.20 5.43 18.82
N ARG A 279 5.80 6.41 19.65
CA ARG A 279 6.75 7.32 20.33
C ARG A 279 7.66 6.60 21.33
N GLY A 280 7.23 5.47 21.88
CA GLY A 280 8.01 4.63 22.79
C GLY A 280 8.92 3.61 22.09
N THR A 281 8.87 3.52 20.75
CA THR A 281 9.49 2.44 20.00
C THR A 281 10.80 2.87 19.33
N LYS A 282 11.72 1.91 19.20
CA LYS A 282 12.91 2.01 18.36
C LYS A 282 12.77 1.15 17.11
N ASP A 283 13.39 1.53 16.02
CA ASP A 283 13.43 0.72 14.80
C ASP A 283 14.52 -0.37 14.83
N ALA A 284 14.69 -1.11 13.73
CA ALA A 284 15.70 -2.18 13.60
C ALA A 284 17.14 -1.67 13.71
N ARG A 285 17.36 -0.38 13.42
CA ARG A 285 18.66 0.29 13.51
C ARG A 285 18.89 0.99 14.85
N GLY A 286 17.98 0.81 15.82
CA GLY A 286 18.08 1.36 17.17
C GLY A 286 17.70 2.84 17.30
N ARG A 287 17.25 3.48 16.21
CA ARG A 287 16.77 4.87 16.21
C ARG A 287 15.42 4.90 16.93
N SER A 288 15.19 5.90 17.78
CA SER A 288 13.84 6.15 18.28
C SER A 288 13.00 6.70 17.14
N LEU A 289 11.75 6.24 16.99
CA LEU A 289 10.88 6.72 15.91
C LEU A 289 10.56 8.19 16.09
N GLU A 290 10.78 8.98 15.03
CA GLU A 290 10.18 10.31 14.89
C GLU A 290 8.72 10.12 14.48
N VAL A 291 7.79 10.49 15.37
CA VAL A 291 6.35 10.34 15.13
C VAL A 291 5.75 11.69 14.76
N ILE A 292 5.28 11.77 13.52
CA ILE A 292 4.55 12.91 12.95
C ILE A 292 3.07 12.57 12.95
N THR A 293 2.22 13.52 13.34
CA THR A 293 0.78 13.30 13.40
C THR A 293 0.05 14.13 12.37
N VAL A 294 -1.01 13.56 11.81
CA VAL A 294 -2.02 14.27 11.01
C VAL A 294 -3.39 14.15 11.69
N PRO A 295 -4.32 15.11 11.48
CA PRO A 295 -5.65 14.99 12.06
C PRO A 295 -6.36 13.74 11.56
N SER A 296 -7.13 13.07 12.43
CA SER A 296 -8.13 12.10 12.01
C SER A 296 -9.25 12.75 11.18
N PRO A 297 -9.86 12.05 10.20
CA PRO A 297 -11.02 12.56 9.47
C PRO A 297 -12.27 12.71 10.36
N GLY A 298 -12.27 12.14 11.57
CA GLY A 298 -13.42 12.09 12.47
C GLY A 298 -14.45 11.04 12.02
N ALA A 299 -15.71 11.23 12.40
CA ALA A 299 -16.79 10.31 12.01
C ALA A 299 -17.20 10.53 10.56
N ILE A 300 -16.85 9.58 9.69
CA ILE A 300 -17.39 9.44 8.33
C ILE A 300 -18.43 8.33 8.35
N LEU A 301 -19.63 8.59 7.84
CA LEU A 301 -20.76 7.67 7.91
C LEU A 301 -21.17 7.19 6.52
N ASP A 302 -21.60 5.93 6.44
CA ASP A 302 -22.33 5.43 5.27
C ASP A 302 -23.77 5.96 5.20
N ARG A 303 -24.51 5.58 4.16
CA ARG A 303 -25.92 5.93 3.98
C ARG A 303 -26.86 5.37 5.07
N HIS A 304 -26.39 4.42 5.87
CA HIS A 304 -27.13 3.78 6.95
C HIS A 304 -26.77 4.35 8.34
N GLY A 305 -25.84 5.32 8.40
CA GLY A 305 -25.36 5.91 9.65
C GLY A 305 -24.26 5.09 10.35
N THR A 306 -23.70 4.08 9.69
CA THR A 306 -22.59 3.27 10.19
C THR A 306 -21.29 4.05 10.02
N ILE A 307 -20.43 4.05 11.05
CA ILE A 307 -19.08 4.62 10.95
C ILE A 307 -18.25 3.78 9.98
N LEU A 308 -17.60 4.45 9.02
CA LEU A 308 -16.65 3.86 8.08
C LEU A 308 -15.21 4.05 8.58
N PRO A 309 -14.28 3.13 8.29
CA PRO A 309 -12.87 3.19 8.70
C PRO A 309 -12.06 4.18 7.84
N ALA A 310 -12.51 5.44 7.75
CA ALA A 310 -11.85 6.48 6.98
C ALA A 310 -10.46 6.80 7.56
N SER A 311 -9.44 6.87 6.71
CA SER A 311 -8.07 7.16 7.14
C SER A 311 -7.24 7.86 6.08
N TYR A 312 -6.63 8.99 6.45
CA TYR A 312 -5.66 9.66 5.60
C TYR A 312 -4.36 8.85 5.43
N MET A 313 -4.08 7.87 6.29
CA MET A 313 -2.89 6.99 6.19
C MET A 313 -2.99 6.00 5.04
N ASN A 314 -4.20 5.78 4.52
CA ASN A 314 -4.42 4.92 3.37
C ASN A 314 -4.08 5.63 2.04
N PHE A 315 -3.03 6.48 2.07
CA PHE A 315 -2.44 7.13 0.91
C PHE A 315 -1.51 6.17 0.15
N TYR A 316 -1.34 6.43 -1.14
CA TYR A 316 -0.37 5.72 -1.97
C TYR A 316 0.82 6.64 -2.32
N VAL A 317 2.05 6.15 -2.13
CA VAL A 317 3.27 6.85 -2.53
C VAL A 317 3.66 6.40 -3.93
N ALA A 318 3.41 7.24 -4.93
CA ALA A 318 3.84 7.01 -6.30
C ALA A 318 5.25 7.60 -6.54
N ASN A 319 5.82 7.38 -7.73
CA ASN A 319 7.10 7.98 -8.11
C ASN A 319 7.14 9.51 -7.98
N THR A 320 6.11 10.20 -8.47
CA THR A 320 6.06 11.67 -8.56
C THR A 320 4.95 12.31 -7.73
N ALA A 321 4.09 11.50 -7.10
CA ALA A 321 2.93 11.97 -6.34
C ALA A 321 2.75 11.18 -5.04
N VAL A 322 2.07 11.78 -4.08
CA VAL A 322 1.45 11.05 -2.96
C VAL A 322 -0.04 11.35 -3.02
N VAL A 323 -0.85 10.32 -3.20
CA VAL A 323 -2.30 10.46 -3.38
C VAL A 323 -2.99 10.14 -2.07
N VAL A 324 -3.50 11.17 -1.42
CA VAL A 324 -4.11 11.12 -0.07
C VAL A 324 -5.63 11.04 -0.23
N PRO A 325 -6.30 10.06 0.38
CA PRO A 325 -7.76 9.96 0.32
C PRO A 325 -8.41 11.11 1.09
N THR A 326 -9.48 11.67 0.54
CA THR A 326 -10.28 12.73 1.17
C THR A 326 -11.75 12.30 1.24
N TYR A 327 -12.43 12.76 2.27
CA TYR A 327 -13.73 12.22 2.66
C TYR A 327 -14.82 13.29 2.82
N GLY A 328 -14.54 14.53 2.40
CA GLY A 328 -15.38 15.69 2.70
C GLY A 328 -15.36 16.05 4.19
N SER A 329 -14.31 15.63 4.90
CA SER A 329 -14.08 16.00 6.29
C SER A 329 -13.61 17.45 6.37
N PRO A 330 -13.94 18.21 7.43
CA PRO A 330 -13.35 19.53 7.66
C PRO A 330 -11.81 19.50 7.79
N TRP A 331 -11.22 18.32 7.98
CA TRP A 331 -9.78 18.14 8.18
C TRP A 331 -9.03 17.70 6.92
N ASP A 332 -9.70 17.52 5.77
CA ASP A 332 -9.10 16.98 4.54
C ASP A 332 -7.85 17.79 4.13
N GLU A 333 -7.96 19.12 3.97
CA GLU A 333 -6.84 19.97 3.54
C GLU A 333 -5.74 20.07 4.59
N GLU A 334 -6.10 20.01 5.89
CA GLU A 334 -5.12 20.02 6.98
C GLU A 334 -4.26 18.75 6.93
N ALA A 335 -4.87 17.57 6.74
CA ALA A 335 -4.16 16.30 6.61
C ALA A 335 -3.26 16.28 5.37
N VAL A 336 -3.78 16.68 4.21
CA VAL A 336 -3.00 16.77 2.96
C VAL A 336 -1.82 17.72 3.12
N SER A 337 -2.04 18.89 3.72
CA SER A 337 -1.00 19.89 3.95
C SER A 337 0.10 19.41 4.91
N ALA A 338 -0.27 18.65 5.93
CA ALA A 338 0.69 18.10 6.90
C ALA A 338 1.62 17.04 6.27
N LEU A 339 1.17 16.34 5.23
CA LEU A 339 1.98 15.35 4.51
C LEU A 339 2.94 15.98 3.48
N ARG A 340 2.61 17.14 2.90
CA ARG A 340 3.45 17.86 1.91
C ARG A 340 4.95 17.94 2.27
N PRO A 341 5.35 18.44 3.46
CA PRO A 341 6.76 18.60 3.80
C PRO A 341 7.52 17.26 3.93
N LEU A 342 6.81 16.14 4.06
CA LEU A 342 7.41 14.81 4.21
C LEU A 342 7.86 14.22 2.87
N PHE A 343 7.34 14.76 1.77
CA PHE A 343 7.61 14.27 0.42
C PHE A 343 8.04 15.43 -0.51
N PRO A 344 9.21 16.05 -0.28
CA PRO A 344 9.62 17.28 -0.97
C PRO A 344 9.78 17.13 -2.50
N ASN A 345 10.01 15.91 -2.98
CA ASN A 345 10.18 15.61 -4.41
C ASN A 345 8.92 15.01 -5.04
N ARG A 346 7.78 15.00 -4.34
CA ARG A 346 6.51 14.47 -4.83
C ARG A 346 5.41 15.49 -4.65
N ARG A 347 4.48 15.52 -5.59
CA ARG A 347 3.26 16.30 -5.48
C ARG A 347 2.28 15.58 -4.55
N VAL A 348 2.05 16.11 -3.36
CA VAL A 348 1.03 15.55 -2.44
C VAL A 348 -0.34 16.14 -2.80
N VAL A 349 -1.27 15.28 -3.21
CA VAL A 349 -2.62 15.66 -3.62
C VAL A 349 -3.70 14.92 -2.85
N GLY A 350 -4.73 15.65 -2.46
CA GLY A 350 -5.99 15.05 -1.99
C GLY A 350 -6.85 14.63 -3.18
N SER A 351 -7.43 13.43 -3.12
CA SER A 351 -8.43 12.95 -4.07
C SER A 351 -9.60 12.30 -3.32
N SER A 352 -10.82 12.42 -3.84
CA SER A 352 -11.99 11.79 -3.20
C SER A 352 -11.83 10.27 -3.19
N ALA A 353 -12.05 9.66 -2.03
CA ALA A 353 -12.13 8.21 -1.85
C ALA A 353 -13.46 7.80 -1.20
N LYS A 354 -14.51 8.65 -1.31
CA LYS A 354 -15.80 8.45 -0.65
C LYS A 354 -16.50 7.19 -1.14
N ALA A 355 -16.47 6.94 -2.45
CA ALA A 355 -17.11 5.77 -3.03
C ALA A 355 -16.29 4.52 -2.75
N ILE A 356 -14.96 4.57 -2.92
CA ILE A 356 -14.09 3.42 -2.59
C ILE A 356 -14.21 3.06 -1.10
N LEU A 357 -14.35 4.04 -0.20
CA LEU A 357 -14.52 3.82 1.23
C LEU A 357 -15.77 3.01 1.58
N THR A 358 -16.83 3.03 0.78
CA THR A 358 -18.00 2.18 1.04
C THR A 358 -17.70 0.69 0.87
N GLY A 359 -16.65 0.35 0.10
CA GLY A 359 -16.08 -1.00 0.02
C GLY A 359 -15.13 -1.33 1.17
N GLY A 360 -14.77 -0.35 2.01
CA GLY A 360 -14.07 -0.55 3.27
C GLY A 360 -12.58 -0.16 3.31
N GLY A 361 -12.02 0.36 2.21
CA GLY A 361 -10.64 0.83 2.13
C GLY A 361 -10.50 2.11 1.31
N ALA A 362 -9.28 2.49 0.94
CA ALA A 362 -9.04 3.63 0.03
C ALA A 362 -7.85 3.36 -0.90
N PHE A 363 -7.04 4.38 -1.21
CA PHE A 363 -6.07 4.31 -2.30
C PHE A 363 -4.96 3.29 -2.04
N HIS A 364 -4.46 3.17 -0.82
CA HIS A 364 -3.43 2.18 -0.54
C HIS A 364 -3.96 0.76 -0.72
N CYS A 365 -5.18 0.45 -0.26
CA CYS A 365 -5.78 -0.88 -0.34
C CYS A 365 -6.03 -1.36 -1.79
N ILE A 366 -6.21 -0.45 -2.74
CA ILE A 366 -6.54 -0.79 -4.14
C ILE A 366 -5.31 -0.72 -5.07
N THR A 367 -4.12 -0.49 -4.50
CA THR A 367 -2.87 -0.36 -5.25
C THR A 367 -1.81 -1.33 -4.77
N GLN A 368 -0.98 -1.80 -5.70
CA GLN A 368 0.24 -2.54 -5.37
C GLN A 368 1.39 -2.03 -6.23
N GLN A 369 2.44 -1.52 -5.59
CA GLN A 369 3.65 -1.09 -6.28
C GLN A 369 4.46 -2.28 -6.77
N GLU A 370 5.00 -2.14 -7.98
CA GLU A 370 6.07 -2.96 -8.53
C GLU A 370 7.35 -2.14 -8.53
N PRO A 371 8.30 -2.42 -7.63
CA PRO A 371 9.51 -1.64 -7.51
C PRO A 371 10.41 -1.85 -8.72
N LYS A 372 11.16 -0.83 -9.09
CA LYS A 372 12.12 -0.86 -10.19
C LYS A 372 13.42 -1.45 -9.68
N ALA A 373 13.87 -2.56 -10.27
CA ALA A 373 15.19 -3.14 -10.00
C ALA A 373 16.28 -2.31 -10.70
N GLU A 374 16.60 -1.14 -10.15
CA GLU A 374 17.79 -0.39 -10.51
C GLU A 374 18.74 -0.32 -9.31
N ALA A 375 20.05 -0.37 -9.57
CA ALA A 375 21.03 -0.08 -8.54
C ALA A 375 20.82 1.38 -8.06
N PRO A 376 20.87 1.64 -6.75
CA PRO A 376 20.65 2.97 -6.18
C PRO A 376 21.65 4.02 -6.67
#